data_AF-A0A5K0Z0P3-F1
#
_entry.id   AF-A0A5K0Z0P3-F1
#
_cell.length_a   1.000
_cell.length_b   1.000
_cell.length_c   1.000
_cell.angle_alpha   90.00
_cell.angle_beta   90.00
_cell.angle_gamma   90.00
#
_symmetry.space_group_name_H-M   'P 1'
#
loop_
_entity.id
_entity.type
_entity.pdbx_description
1 polymer ?
#
loop_
_entity_poly.entity_id
_entity_poly.type
_entity_poly.pdbx_seq_one_letter_code
_entity_poly.pdbx_strand_id
1 'polypeptide(L)'
;KLAGQLVDPIRPGDFNQALMELGSTVCTRSSPACSACPISYQCRALLMSKGHDTNNKSREKGTNHILVTDYPMKVAKAKQRHNFAAVCVLQIRKESQPNLWKMDSDQDVFLLKRRPNDGLLAGLWEFPSVLLDKHETDSRLRRVALNQYLKRLLGIDVMKNCKVIMREDIGEYVHIFSHIRLHMSIEWLVLHPK
;
A
#
# COMPACT_ATOMS: atom_id res chain seq x y z
N LYS A 1 -22.76 2.29 26.15
CA LYS A 1 -21.89 3.21 25.37
C LYS A 1 -22.75 4.39 24.93
N LEU A 2 -22.28 5.64 25.10
CA LEU A 2 -23.03 6.88 24.80
C LEU A 2 -23.66 6.90 23.40
N ALA A 3 -22.95 6.41 22.38
CA ALA A 3 -23.46 6.34 21.01
C ALA A 3 -24.81 5.57 20.91
N GLY A 4 -24.95 4.45 21.62
CA GLY A 4 -26.19 3.67 21.61
C GLY A 4 -27.38 4.34 22.31
N GLN A 5 -27.13 5.41 23.09
CA GLN A 5 -28.18 6.22 23.73
C GLN A 5 -28.65 7.37 22.83
N LEU A 6 -27.88 7.72 21.79
CA LEU A 6 -28.15 8.85 20.89
C LEU A 6 -28.74 8.42 19.55
N VAL A 7 -28.63 7.15 19.20
CA VAL A 7 -29.17 6.60 17.95
C VAL A 7 -30.70 6.54 18.05
N ASP A 8 -31.38 6.96 16.99
CA ASP A 8 -32.83 6.83 16.85
C ASP A 8 -33.24 5.35 16.94
N PRO A 9 -34.10 4.95 17.90
CA PRO A 9 -34.48 3.55 18.10
C PRO A 9 -35.42 3.02 17.02
N ILE A 10 -36.11 3.90 16.29
CA ILE A 10 -37.08 3.56 15.24
C ILE A 10 -36.37 3.52 13.88
N ARG A 11 -35.43 4.45 13.63
CA ARG A 11 -34.71 4.57 12.35
C ARG A 11 -33.18 4.68 12.53
N PRO A 12 -32.52 3.64 13.07
CA PRO A 12 -31.09 3.67 13.32
C PRO A 12 -30.25 3.77 12.03
N GLY A 13 -30.75 3.25 10.91
CA GLY A 13 -30.09 3.34 9.60
C GLY A 13 -29.99 4.77 9.08
N ASP A 14 -31.12 5.49 9.05
CA ASP A 14 -31.20 6.90 8.64
C ASP A 14 -30.28 7.77 9.50
N PHE A 15 -30.28 7.55 10.82
CA PHE A 15 -29.41 8.28 11.75
C PHE A 15 -27.92 8.06 11.44
N ASN A 16 -27.50 6.80 11.26
CA ASN A 16 -26.12 6.47 10.93
C ASN A 16 -25.70 7.06 9.58
N GLN A 17 -26.57 6.98 8.58
CA GLN A 17 -26.31 7.54 7.25
C GLN A 17 -26.17 9.06 7.31
N ALA A 18 -27.08 9.75 8.00
CA ALA A 18 -27.02 11.19 8.19
C ALA A 18 -25.72 11.62 8.91
N LEU A 19 -25.26 10.85 9.91
CA LEU A 19 -24.02 11.14 10.62
C LEU A 19 -22.77 10.93 9.74
N MET A 20 -22.74 9.88 8.91
CA MET A 20 -21.66 9.65 7.95
C MET A 20 -21.63 10.76 6.89
N GLU A 21 -22.79 11.14 6.36
CA GLU A 21 -22.94 12.20 5.36
C GLU A 21 -22.52 13.56 5.91
N LEU A 22 -22.87 13.86 7.16
CA LEU A 22 -22.42 15.07 7.85
C LEU A 22 -20.89 15.13 7.93
N GLY A 23 -20.23 14.01 8.25
CA GLY A 23 -18.77 13.92 8.33
C GLY A 23 -18.05 13.97 6.98
N SER A 24 -18.69 13.54 5.89
CA SER A 24 -18.13 13.56 4.54
C SER A 24 -18.28 14.91 3.85
N THR A 25 -19.39 15.63 4.06
CA THR A 25 -19.74 16.83 3.29
C THR A 25 -19.63 18.14 4.06
N VAL A 26 -19.91 18.15 5.37
CA VAL A 26 -20.01 19.39 6.17
C VAL A 26 -18.92 19.48 7.22
N CYS A 27 -18.86 18.52 8.14
CA CYS A 27 -17.90 18.46 9.24
C CYS A 27 -16.58 17.81 8.78
N THR A 28 -16.00 18.33 7.70
CA THR A 28 -14.81 17.75 7.05
C THR A 28 -13.54 17.94 7.86
N ARG A 29 -12.52 17.12 7.57
CA ARG A 29 -11.25 17.07 8.33
C ARG A 29 -10.47 18.38 8.35
N SER A 30 -10.44 19.11 7.24
CA SER A 30 -9.55 20.26 7.05
C SER A 30 -10.28 21.59 6.94
N SER A 31 -11.54 21.59 6.49
CA SER A 31 -12.33 22.80 6.30
C SER A 31 -13.80 22.51 6.59
N PRO A 32 -14.19 22.38 7.88
CA PRO A 32 -15.57 22.11 8.23
C PRO A 32 -16.43 23.35 7.95
N ALA A 33 -17.55 23.16 7.25
CA ALA A 33 -18.55 24.21 6.96
C ALA A 33 -19.45 24.45 8.18
N CYS A 34 -18.85 24.90 9.29
CA CYS A 34 -19.52 25.04 10.59
C CYS A 34 -20.75 25.97 10.54
N SER A 35 -20.75 26.99 9.68
CA SER A 35 -21.89 27.90 9.48
C SER A 35 -23.09 27.22 8.83
N ALA A 36 -22.86 26.21 7.98
CA ALA A 36 -23.90 25.42 7.32
C ALA A 36 -24.24 24.13 8.08
N CYS A 37 -23.57 23.87 9.22
CA CYS A 37 -23.77 22.63 9.96
C CYS A 37 -25.12 22.63 10.70
N PRO A 38 -26.02 21.66 10.42
CA PRO A 38 -27.38 21.61 10.97
C PRO A 38 -27.39 21.40 12.49
N ILE A 39 -26.30 20.88 13.06
CA ILE A 39 -26.14 20.62 14.49
C ILE A 39 -25.08 21.53 15.15
N SER A 40 -24.70 22.62 14.49
CA SER A 40 -23.68 23.57 14.96
C SER A 40 -23.97 24.09 16.37
N TYR A 41 -25.24 24.29 16.72
CA TYR A 41 -25.68 24.76 18.05
C TYR A 41 -25.34 23.79 19.19
N GLN A 42 -25.19 22.50 18.92
CA GLN A 42 -24.78 21.48 19.90
C GLN A 42 -23.27 21.17 19.85
N CYS A 43 -22.54 21.77 18.90
CA CYS A 43 -21.14 21.43 18.67
C CYS A 43 -20.22 22.11 19.70
N ARG A 44 -19.75 21.34 20.68
CA ARG A 44 -18.81 21.83 21.71
C ARG A 44 -17.51 22.36 21.11
N ALA A 45 -16.98 21.72 20.07
CA ALA A 45 -15.76 22.19 19.41
C ALA A 45 -15.94 23.58 18.78
N LEU A 46 -17.12 23.85 18.18
CA LEU A 46 -17.45 25.17 17.64
C LEU A 46 -17.64 26.22 18.73
N LEU A 47 -18.29 25.85 19.84
CA LEU A 47 -18.44 26.74 21.00
C LEU A 47 -17.08 27.13 21.60
N MET A 48 -16.18 26.16 21.77
CA MET A 48 -14.82 26.39 22.27
C MET A 48 -14.01 27.28 21.33
N SER A 49 -14.15 27.09 20.01
CA SER A 49 -13.48 27.93 19.02
C SER A 49 -13.98 29.37 19.00
N LYS A 50 -15.24 29.64 19.37
CA LYS A 50 -15.81 31.00 19.43
C LYS A 50 -15.51 31.74 20.74
N GLY A 51 -15.28 31.01 21.83
CA GLY A 51 -15.05 31.59 23.17
C GLY A 51 -13.72 32.33 23.35
N HIS A 52 -12.82 32.28 22.36
CA HIS A 52 -11.50 32.95 22.41
C HIS A 52 -11.53 34.38 21.85
N ASP A 53 -12.55 34.73 21.05
CA ASP A 53 -12.60 36.02 20.33
C ASP A 53 -13.18 37.20 21.15
N THR A 54 -13.77 36.98 22.33
CA THR A 54 -14.55 38.03 23.04
C THR A 54 -13.80 38.78 24.14
N ASN A 55 -12.52 38.51 24.40
CA ASN A 55 -11.74 39.25 25.41
C ASN A 55 -10.36 39.65 24.87
N ASN A 56 -10.37 40.61 23.95
CA ASN A 56 -9.16 41.24 23.44
C ASN A 56 -8.60 42.21 24.50
N LYS A 57 -7.65 41.77 25.35
CA LYS A 57 -6.74 42.67 26.12
C LYS A 57 -5.60 41.92 26.84
N SER A 58 -4.83 41.10 26.14
CA SER A 58 -3.40 40.85 26.43
C SER A 58 -2.89 39.82 25.45
N ARG A 59 -1.94 40.25 24.63
CA ARG A 59 -1.18 39.39 23.72
C ARG A 59 -0.16 38.61 24.54
N GLU A 60 -0.63 37.75 25.45
CA GLU A 60 0.20 36.74 26.10
C GLU A 60 0.51 35.66 25.07
N LYS A 61 1.79 35.58 24.70
CA LYS A 61 2.38 34.52 23.86
C LYS A 61 2.22 33.17 24.59
N GLY A 62 1.07 32.53 24.47
CA GLY A 62 0.87 31.21 25.07
C GLY A 62 -0.55 30.63 25.10
N THR A 63 -1.60 31.39 24.77
CA THR A 63 -2.95 30.81 24.76
C THR A 63 -3.20 30.03 23.48
N ASN A 64 -3.26 28.70 23.58
CA ASN A 64 -3.56 27.79 22.49
C ASN A 64 -4.98 28.07 21.97
N HIS A 65 -5.10 28.68 20.78
CA HIS A 65 -6.39 28.90 20.12
C HIS A 65 -6.94 27.55 19.63
N ILE A 66 -7.97 27.02 20.31
CA ILE A 66 -8.58 25.72 19.98
C ILE A 66 -9.50 25.89 18.77
N LEU A 67 -9.21 25.18 17.69
CA LEU A 67 -10.02 25.12 16.47
C LEU A 67 -10.88 23.86 16.44
N VAL A 68 -11.98 23.90 15.68
CA VAL A 68 -12.78 22.70 15.38
C VAL A 68 -11.92 21.60 14.74
N THR A 69 -10.95 21.99 13.92
CA THR A 69 -10.01 21.09 13.23
C THR A 69 -8.96 20.45 14.13
N ASP A 70 -8.83 20.88 15.38
CA ASP A 70 -7.97 20.21 16.37
C ASP A 70 -8.58 18.88 16.83
N TYR A 71 -9.84 18.65 16.50
CA TYR A 71 -10.57 17.41 16.73
C TYR A 71 -10.81 16.62 15.43
N PRO A 72 -10.84 15.28 15.51
CA PRO A 72 -10.42 14.47 16.65
C PRO A 72 -8.90 14.48 16.79
N MET A 73 -8.41 14.45 18.03
CA MET A 73 -6.99 14.26 18.30
C MET A 73 -6.55 12.90 17.75
N LYS A 74 -5.65 12.93 16.76
CA LYS A 74 -5.07 11.71 16.20
C LYS A 74 -3.68 11.51 16.79
N VAL A 75 -3.46 10.35 17.38
CA VAL A 75 -2.12 9.90 17.77
C VAL A 75 -1.25 9.89 16.51
N ALA A 76 -0.02 10.41 16.62
CA ALA A 76 0.94 10.35 15.55
C ALA A 76 1.12 8.89 15.11
N LYS A 77 0.96 8.62 13.81
CA LYS A 77 1.13 7.27 13.28
C LYS A 77 2.60 6.85 13.46
N ALA A 78 2.80 5.58 13.85
CA ALA A 78 4.14 5.00 13.90
C ALA A 78 4.83 5.10 12.54
N LYS A 79 6.15 5.30 12.53
CA LYS A 79 6.93 5.34 11.30
C LYS A 79 6.81 4.02 10.55
N GLN A 80 6.65 4.10 9.23
CA GLN A 80 6.61 2.93 8.38
C GLN A 80 7.97 2.25 8.36
N ARG A 81 7.99 0.91 8.37
CA ARG A 81 9.24 0.17 8.17
C ARG A 81 9.62 0.13 6.70
N HIS A 82 10.91 0.09 6.42
CA HIS A 82 11.44 0.03 5.07
C HIS A 82 11.87 -1.41 4.77
N ASN A 83 11.32 -1.97 3.69
CA ASN A 83 11.66 -3.30 3.22
C ASN A 83 12.29 -3.18 1.83
N PHE A 84 13.27 -4.02 1.55
CA PHE A 84 13.94 -4.09 0.25
C PHE A 84 13.71 -5.47 -0.35
N ALA A 85 13.42 -5.52 -1.65
CA ALA A 85 13.19 -6.76 -2.36
C ALA A 85 13.86 -6.73 -3.73
N ALA A 86 14.51 -7.82 -4.11
CA ALA A 86 14.86 -8.08 -5.49
C ALA A 86 13.73 -8.88 -6.14
N VAL A 87 13.21 -8.42 -7.28
CA VAL A 87 12.10 -9.04 -8.01
C VAL A 87 12.62 -9.53 -9.35
N CYS A 88 12.28 -10.77 -9.72
CA CYS A 88 12.64 -11.37 -10.99
C CYS A 88 11.39 -11.59 -11.84
N VAL A 89 11.28 -10.83 -12.93
CA VAL A 89 10.35 -11.15 -14.01
C VAL A 89 10.98 -12.28 -14.81
N LEU A 90 10.60 -13.52 -14.53
CA LEU A 90 11.13 -14.69 -15.24
C LEU A 90 10.21 -15.05 -16.41
N GLN A 91 10.78 -14.99 -17.60
CA GLN A 91 10.17 -15.41 -18.86
C GLN A 91 10.88 -16.66 -19.39
N ILE A 92 10.11 -17.64 -19.83
CA ILE A 92 10.60 -18.89 -20.39
C ILE A 92 10.15 -18.95 -21.85
N ARG A 93 11.11 -18.93 -22.77
CA ARG A 93 10.88 -19.07 -24.20
C ARG A 93 10.91 -20.54 -24.61
N LYS A 94 9.85 -21.02 -25.25
CA LYS A 94 9.79 -22.37 -25.84
C LYS A 94 10.42 -22.37 -27.23
N GLU A 95 10.97 -23.50 -27.67
CA GLU A 95 11.51 -23.65 -29.02
C GLU A 95 10.36 -23.84 -30.02
N SER A 96 10.33 -23.03 -31.07
CA SER A 96 9.38 -23.19 -32.18
C SER A 96 9.75 -24.45 -32.96
N GLN A 97 8.93 -25.50 -32.90
CA GLN A 97 9.10 -26.65 -33.78
C GLN A 97 8.54 -26.29 -35.17
N PRO A 98 9.32 -26.38 -36.27
CA PRO A 98 8.89 -25.88 -37.59
C PRO A 98 7.73 -26.66 -38.22
N ASN A 99 7.40 -27.86 -37.75
CA ASN A 99 6.51 -28.78 -38.46
C ASN A 99 5.59 -29.52 -37.49
N LEU A 100 4.35 -29.06 -37.33
CA LEU A 100 3.10 -29.85 -37.31
C LEU A 100 1.95 -28.93 -36.91
N TRP A 101 0.81 -29.06 -37.60
CA TRP A 101 -0.41 -28.27 -37.38
C TRP A 101 -0.92 -28.35 -35.93
N LYS A 102 -0.44 -27.44 -35.07
CA LYS A 102 -1.04 -27.13 -33.78
C LYS A 102 -1.27 -25.63 -33.69
N MET A 103 -2.55 -25.25 -33.70
CA MET A 103 -2.96 -23.97 -33.15
C MET A 103 -2.68 -23.99 -31.64
N ASP A 104 -2.00 -22.93 -31.18
CA ASP A 104 -1.99 -22.40 -29.82
C ASP A 104 -1.03 -23.01 -28.78
N SER A 105 0.25 -22.59 -28.81
CA SER A 105 0.90 -21.84 -27.72
C SER A 105 2.43 -21.82 -27.91
N ASP A 106 2.93 -21.28 -29.03
CA ASP A 106 4.37 -20.97 -29.21
C ASP A 106 4.76 -19.69 -28.45
N GLN A 107 4.03 -19.37 -27.37
CA GLN A 107 4.13 -18.12 -26.64
C GLN A 107 5.09 -18.27 -25.46
N ASP A 108 5.87 -17.21 -25.26
CA ASP A 108 6.69 -17.02 -24.07
C ASP A 108 5.80 -17.07 -22.82
N VAL A 109 6.20 -17.87 -21.82
CA VAL A 109 5.45 -17.98 -20.56
C VAL A 109 6.17 -17.24 -19.44
N PHE A 110 5.39 -16.61 -18.56
CA PHE A 110 5.92 -15.93 -17.39
C PHE A 110 5.68 -16.76 -16.12
N LEU A 111 6.66 -16.76 -15.23
CA LEU A 111 6.51 -17.40 -13.94
C LEU A 111 5.88 -16.46 -12.92
N LEU A 112 4.76 -16.88 -12.35
CA LEU A 112 4.17 -16.31 -11.15
C LEU A 112 4.13 -17.36 -10.05
N LYS A 113 4.36 -16.93 -8.81
CA LYS A 113 4.14 -17.75 -7.61
C LYS A 113 2.96 -17.19 -6.82
N ARG A 114 2.18 -18.06 -6.21
CA ARG A 114 1.13 -17.65 -5.28
C ARG A 114 1.74 -17.43 -3.89
N ARG A 115 1.40 -16.32 -3.24
CA ARG A 115 1.80 -16.03 -1.86
C ARG A 115 1.09 -16.98 -0.88
N PRO A 116 1.69 -17.26 0.31
CA PRO A 116 1.01 -17.98 1.38
C PRO A 116 -0.38 -17.40 1.67
N ASN A 117 -1.28 -18.22 2.25
CA ASN A 117 -2.64 -17.79 2.58
C ASN A 117 -2.70 -16.90 3.84
N ASP A 118 -1.55 -16.56 4.42
CA ASP A 118 -1.39 -15.67 5.57
C ASP A 118 -0.39 -14.54 5.28
N GLY A 119 -0.45 -13.49 6.11
CA GLY A 119 0.45 -12.35 6.01
C GLY A 119 0.11 -11.34 4.92
N LEU A 120 1.12 -10.56 4.50
CA LEU A 120 0.96 -9.47 3.54
C LEU A 120 0.56 -10.02 2.17
N LEU A 121 -0.51 -9.47 1.57
CA LEU A 121 -1.02 -9.87 0.24
C LEU A 121 -1.30 -11.37 0.13
N ALA A 122 -1.83 -11.96 1.21
CA ALA A 122 -2.14 -13.37 1.31
C ALA A 122 -2.92 -13.90 0.08
N GLY A 123 -2.45 -15.02 -0.48
CA GLY A 123 -3.11 -15.72 -1.58
C GLY A 123 -3.04 -15.07 -2.96
N LEU A 124 -2.46 -13.87 -3.09
CA LEU A 124 -2.26 -13.19 -4.38
C LEU A 124 -1.08 -13.78 -5.16
N TRP A 125 -1.09 -13.60 -6.48
CA TRP A 125 0.00 -13.98 -7.36
C TRP A 125 1.03 -12.86 -7.48
N GLU A 126 2.31 -13.23 -7.49
CA GLU A 126 3.42 -12.29 -7.64
C GLU A 126 4.56 -12.90 -8.46
N PHE A 127 5.40 -12.03 -9.01
CA PHE A 127 6.69 -12.47 -9.55
C PHE A 127 7.60 -12.98 -8.43
N PRO A 128 8.47 -13.97 -8.71
CA PRO A 128 9.52 -14.39 -7.79
C PRO A 128 10.27 -13.21 -7.19
N SER A 129 10.29 -13.14 -5.87
CA SER A 129 10.95 -12.06 -5.13
C SER A 129 11.63 -12.60 -3.88
N VAL A 130 12.72 -11.95 -3.50
CA VAL A 130 13.49 -12.22 -2.28
C VAL A 130 13.65 -10.92 -1.50
N LEU A 131 13.38 -10.98 -0.19
CA LEU A 131 13.63 -9.86 0.72
C LEU A 131 15.13 -9.73 0.99
N LEU A 132 15.59 -8.48 1.04
CA LEU A 132 16.97 -8.10 1.32
C LEU A 132 17.04 -7.32 2.63
N ASP A 133 18.13 -7.48 3.37
CA ASP A 133 18.31 -6.84 4.68
C ASP A 133 18.48 -5.31 4.56
N LYS A 134 19.00 -4.84 3.43
CA LYS A 134 19.27 -3.43 3.13
C LYS A 134 18.97 -3.12 1.67
N HIS A 135 18.96 -1.82 1.33
CA HIS A 135 18.94 -1.38 -0.06
C HIS A 135 20.24 -1.82 -0.73
N GLU A 136 20.15 -2.79 -1.64
CA GLU A 136 21.31 -3.33 -2.34
C GLU A 136 21.35 -2.81 -3.78
N THR A 137 22.27 -1.89 -4.02
CA THR A 137 22.46 -1.28 -5.34
C THR A 137 23.28 -2.17 -6.25
N ASP A 138 24.08 -3.09 -5.70
CA ASP A 138 24.85 -4.03 -6.52
C ASP A 138 23.94 -5.09 -7.16
N SER A 139 23.74 -4.94 -8.46
CA SER A 139 23.00 -5.91 -9.29
C SER A 139 23.54 -7.34 -9.16
N ARG A 140 24.84 -7.54 -8.93
CA ARG A 140 25.43 -8.88 -8.80
C ARG A 140 24.95 -9.59 -7.54
N LEU A 141 24.90 -8.87 -6.41
CA LEU A 141 24.40 -9.42 -5.15
C LEU A 141 22.92 -9.75 -5.23
N ARG A 142 22.11 -8.87 -5.84
CA ARG A 142 20.69 -9.14 -6.11
C ARG A 142 20.50 -10.40 -6.97
N ARG A 143 21.30 -10.55 -8.03
CA ARG A 143 21.26 -11.71 -8.95
C ARG A 143 21.61 -13.01 -8.25
N VAL A 144 22.60 -13.01 -7.37
CA VAL A 144 22.98 -14.19 -6.57
C VAL A 144 21.81 -14.62 -5.67
N ALA A 145 21.20 -13.68 -4.95
CA ALA A 145 20.05 -13.97 -4.09
C ALA A 145 18.85 -14.52 -4.88
N LEU A 146 18.55 -13.92 -6.04
CA LEU A 146 17.48 -14.38 -6.93
C LEU A 146 17.75 -15.76 -7.53
N ASN A 147 18.98 -16.04 -7.98
CA ASN A 147 19.35 -17.35 -8.50
C ASN A 147 19.21 -18.44 -7.43
N GLN A 148 19.66 -18.16 -6.19
CA GLN A 148 19.51 -19.09 -5.07
C GLN A 148 18.03 -19.29 -4.71
N TYR A 149 17.21 -18.25 -4.81
CA TYR A 149 15.77 -18.34 -4.62
C TYR A 149 15.08 -19.18 -5.69
N LEU A 150 15.34 -18.93 -6.98
CA LEU A 150 14.77 -19.68 -8.11
C LEU A 150 15.16 -21.16 -8.07
N LYS A 151 16.41 -21.46 -7.71
CA LYS A 151 16.89 -22.83 -7.52
C LYS A 151 16.13 -23.55 -6.41
N ARG A 152 15.83 -22.87 -5.29
CA ARG A 152 15.02 -23.46 -4.20
C ARG A 152 13.55 -23.61 -4.55
N LEU A 153 12.97 -22.63 -5.24
CA LEU A 153 11.54 -22.62 -5.56
C LEU A 153 11.18 -23.66 -6.62
N LEU A 154 12.00 -23.80 -7.67
CA LEU A 154 11.65 -24.58 -8.86
C LEU A 154 12.71 -25.60 -9.30
N GLY A 155 13.83 -25.71 -8.59
CA GLY A 155 14.96 -26.53 -9.05
C GLY A 155 15.66 -25.97 -10.30
N ILE A 156 15.34 -24.74 -10.72
CA ILE A 156 15.95 -24.09 -11.88
C ILE A 156 17.35 -23.61 -11.48
N ASP A 157 18.37 -24.36 -11.92
CA ASP A 157 19.75 -23.91 -11.88
C ASP A 157 20.03 -23.14 -13.20
N VAL A 158 19.86 -21.81 -13.13
CA VAL A 158 20.02 -20.89 -14.25
C VAL A 158 21.33 -21.09 -15.01
N MET A 159 22.40 -21.52 -14.32
CA MET A 159 23.73 -21.70 -14.92
C MET A 159 23.92 -23.08 -15.57
N LYS A 160 23.20 -24.11 -15.11
CA LYS A 160 23.38 -25.49 -15.56
C LYS A 160 22.33 -25.93 -16.58
N ASN A 161 21.06 -25.78 -16.22
CA ASN A 161 19.93 -26.43 -16.90
C ASN A 161 19.16 -25.50 -17.84
N CYS A 162 19.59 -24.25 -17.97
CA CYS A 162 18.96 -23.27 -18.84
C CYS A 162 20.02 -22.54 -19.68
N LYS A 163 19.62 -22.10 -20.87
CA LYS A 163 20.34 -21.10 -21.66
C LYS A 163 19.73 -19.74 -21.34
N VAL A 164 20.52 -18.84 -20.77
CA VAL A 164 20.10 -17.45 -20.54
C VAL A 164 20.11 -16.73 -21.90
N ILE A 165 18.94 -16.30 -22.37
CA ILE A 165 18.81 -15.50 -23.59
C ILE A 165 19.14 -14.04 -23.27
N MET A 166 18.56 -13.53 -22.19
CA MET A 166 18.66 -12.12 -21.81
C MET A 166 18.53 -12.00 -20.29
N ARG A 167 19.28 -11.07 -19.69
CA ARG A 167 19.13 -10.71 -18.28
C ARG A 167 19.47 -9.26 -18.07
N GLU A 168 18.47 -8.46 -17.75
CA GLU A 168 18.57 -7.00 -17.67
C GLU A 168 18.02 -6.48 -16.35
N ASP A 169 18.64 -5.42 -15.84
CA ASP A 169 18.11 -4.68 -14.69
C ASP A 169 17.16 -3.61 -15.24
N ILE A 170 15.88 -3.72 -14.91
CA ILE A 170 14.81 -2.88 -15.47
C ILE A 170 14.69 -1.56 -14.69
N GLY A 171 15.06 -1.58 -13.41
CA GLY A 171 15.04 -0.41 -12.53
C GLY A 171 14.38 -0.69 -11.20
N GLU A 172 13.99 0.38 -10.51
CA GLU A 172 13.42 0.31 -9.17
C GLU A 172 12.01 0.89 -9.10
N TYR A 173 11.18 0.31 -8.24
CA TYR A 173 9.85 0.79 -7.93
C TYR A 173 9.59 0.76 -6.43
N VAL A 174 8.97 1.81 -5.89
CA VAL A 174 8.62 1.90 -4.47
C VAL A 174 7.12 1.80 -4.28
N HIS A 175 6.67 0.73 -3.62
CA HIS A 175 5.27 0.55 -3.24
C HIS A 175 5.06 0.95 -1.77
N ILE A 176 4.04 1.78 -1.50
CA ILE A 176 3.74 2.29 -0.16
C ILE A 176 2.46 1.65 0.37
N PHE A 177 2.62 0.78 1.36
CA PHE A 177 1.52 0.26 2.19
C PHE A 177 1.30 1.16 3.41
N SER A 178 0.21 0.95 4.15
CA SER A 178 -0.06 1.72 5.38
C SER A 178 1.08 1.66 6.41
N HIS A 179 1.78 0.52 6.50
CA HIS A 179 2.82 0.27 7.52
C HIS A 179 4.20 -0.07 6.95
N ILE A 180 4.32 -0.16 5.62
CA ILE A 180 5.53 -0.67 4.95
C ILE A 180 5.82 0.19 3.72
N ARG A 181 7.06 0.62 3.58
CA ARG A 181 7.60 1.17 2.34
C ARG A 181 8.47 0.12 1.68
N LEU A 182 7.97 -0.52 0.63
CA LEU A 182 8.63 -1.62 -0.06
C LEU A 182 9.37 -1.09 -1.29
N HIS A 183 10.70 -1.13 -1.25
CA HIS A 183 11.58 -0.83 -2.37
C HIS A 183 11.86 -2.11 -3.14
N MET A 184 11.49 -2.13 -4.42
CA MET A 184 11.66 -3.29 -5.30
C MET A 184 12.63 -2.94 -6.41
N SER A 185 13.73 -3.68 -6.51
CA SER A 185 14.66 -3.59 -7.63
C SER A 185 14.38 -4.77 -8.57
N ILE A 186 14.05 -4.47 -9.82
CA ILE A 186 13.40 -5.39 -10.76
C ILE A 186 14.41 -5.80 -11.83
N GLU A 187 14.60 -7.11 -12.00
CA GLU A 187 15.30 -7.66 -13.16
C GLU A 187 14.34 -8.44 -14.06
N TRP A 188 14.63 -8.44 -15.36
CA TRP A 188 13.99 -9.31 -16.33
C TRP A 188 14.97 -10.38 -16.77
N LEU A 189 14.57 -11.64 -16.61
CA LEU A 189 15.36 -12.81 -16.96
C LEU A 189 14.59 -13.63 -18.01
N VAL A 190 15.18 -13.78 -19.19
CA VAL A 190 14.63 -14.64 -20.26
C VAL A 190 15.48 -15.89 -20.37
N LEU A 191 14.85 -17.04 -20.13
CA LEU A 191 15.48 -18.35 -20.20
C LEU A 191 14.92 -19.17 -21.35
N HIS A 192 15.78 -20.01 -21.89
CA HIS A 192 15.41 -21.14 -22.71
C HIS A 192 15.77 -22.43 -21.95
N PRO A 193 14.83 -23.36 -21.73
CA PRO A 193 15.16 -24.67 -21.17
C PRO A 193 16.17 -25.37 -22.08
N LYS A 194 17.16 -26.05 -21.50
CA LYS A 194 18.02 -26.96 -22.25
C LYS A 194 17.39 -28.34 -22.36
#